data_AF-A0A2H0PDW2-F1
#
_entry.id   AF-A0A2H0PDW2-F1
#
_cell.length_a   1.000
_cell.length_b   1.000
_cell.length_c   1.000
_cell.angle_alpha   90.00
_cell.angle_beta   90.00
_cell.angle_gamma   90.00
#
_symmetry.space_group_name_H-M   'P 1'
#
loop_
_entity.id
_entity.type
_entity.pdbx_description
1 polymer ?
#
loop_
_entity_poly.entity_id
_entity_poly.type
_entity_poly.pdbx_seq_one_letter_code
_entity_poly.pdbx_strand_id
1 'polypeptide(L)'
;FFATAARANVESMNFTRFITEGDGRRLEEAGVDRPLTGPELRDAYTAILRLSRQTQVPTNTNLPLFHLIDPSLGAHGKVGFQGLVIDYMGNLKVTSRVGYKLGHVLEEGLEALFLGHPVMRDLRDRKIDGCGPCVHYERCGGDRNASFTATGSFLRKDPSCWFDLVS
;
A
#
# COMPACT_ATOMS: atom_id res chain seq x y z
N PHE A 1 -9.56 -19.53 7.96
CA PHE A 1 -8.41 -18.83 8.56
C PHE A 1 -8.68 -18.40 10.00
N PHE A 2 -9.54 -17.41 10.26
CA PHE A 2 -9.82 -16.92 11.61
C PHE A 2 -10.28 -17.98 12.63
N ALA A 3 -11.15 -18.92 12.25
CA ALA A 3 -11.55 -20.02 13.15
C ALA A 3 -10.36 -20.93 13.54
N THR A 4 -9.40 -21.13 12.64
CA THR A 4 -8.17 -21.87 12.95
C THR A 4 -7.25 -21.04 13.84
N ALA A 5 -7.11 -19.74 13.55
CA ALA A 5 -6.34 -18.80 14.37
C ALA A 5 -6.86 -18.76 15.82
N ALA A 6 -8.18 -18.72 16.01
CA ALA A 6 -8.80 -18.74 17.33
C ALA A 6 -8.52 -20.05 18.09
N ARG A 7 -8.67 -21.20 17.42
CA ARG A 7 -8.35 -22.52 18.02
C ARG A 7 -6.87 -22.65 18.37
N ALA A 8 -5.99 -22.02 17.60
CA ALA A 8 -4.55 -21.97 17.86
C ALA A 8 -4.16 -20.89 18.89
N ASN A 9 -5.12 -20.14 19.43
CA ASN A 9 -4.90 -19.06 20.40
C ASN A 9 -3.83 -18.05 19.96
N VAL A 10 -3.86 -17.64 18.69
CA VAL A 10 -2.91 -16.63 18.17
C VAL A 10 -3.32 -15.22 18.60
N GLU A 11 -2.34 -14.35 18.83
CA GLU A 11 -2.58 -12.97 19.27
C GLU A 11 -3.25 -12.09 18.20
N SER A 12 -2.96 -12.34 16.92
CA SER A 12 -3.58 -11.64 15.79
C SER A 12 -3.45 -12.43 14.49
N MET A 13 -4.30 -12.10 13.53
CA MET A 13 -4.19 -12.60 12.16
C MET A 13 -4.28 -11.43 11.18
N ASN A 14 -3.17 -11.12 10.53
CA ASN A 14 -3.04 -9.97 9.65
C ASN A 14 -3.03 -10.36 8.18
N PHE A 15 -3.57 -9.49 7.35
CA PHE A 15 -3.59 -9.65 5.90
C PHE A 15 -2.93 -8.45 5.26
N THR A 16 -2.08 -8.69 4.27
CA THR A 16 -1.55 -7.66 3.39
C THR A 16 -2.11 -7.85 2.00
N ARG A 17 -2.24 -6.75 1.25
CA ARG A 17 -2.47 -6.84 -0.19
C ARG A 17 -1.29 -7.52 -0.86
N PHE A 18 -1.61 -8.34 -1.85
CA PHE A 18 -0.64 -8.86 -2.82
C PHE A 18 -0.16 -7.70 -3.70
N ILE A 19 1.17 -7.57 -3.81
CA ILE A 19 1.85 -6.55 -4.62
C ILE A 19 2.70 -7.31 -5.63
N THR A 20 2.57 -6.95 -6.90
CA THR A 20 3.16 -7.66 -8.04
C THR A 20 4.62 -7.26 -8.24
N GLU A 21 5.45 -7.64 -7.26
CA GLU A 21 6.89 -7.37 -7.24
C GLU A 21 7.66 -8.63 -6.80
N GLY A 22 8.90 -8.79 -7.27
CA GLY A 22 9.71 -9.97 -6.99
C GLY A 22 9.03 -11.25 -7.49
N ASP A 23 8.95 -12.27 -6.65
CA ASP A 23 8.24 -13.52 -6.98
C ASP A 23 6.74 -13.30 -7.26
N GLY A 24 6.14 -12.24 -6.72
CA GLY A 24 4.75 -11.90 -7.01
C GLY A 24 4.51 -11.59 -8.48
N ARG A 25 5.49 -11.01 -9.18
CA ARG A 25 5.43 -10.77 -10.62
C ARG A 25 5.37 -12.08 -11.41
N ARG A 26 6.17 -13.06 -11.00
CA ARG A 26 6.17 -14.40 -11.62
C ARG A 26 4.82 -15.11 -11.46
N LEU A 27 4.17 -14.96 -10.30
CA LEU A 27 2.84 -15.54 -10.05
C LEU A 27 1.77 -14.94 -10.97
N GLU A 28 1.83 -13.62 -11.19
CA GLU A 28 0.92 -12.91 -12.10
C GLU A 28 1.15 -13.26 -13.56
N GLU A 29 2.41 -13.23 -14.02
CA GLU A 29 2.79 -13.59 -15.40
C GLU A 29 2.43 -15.04 -15.74
N ALA A 30 2.52 -15.95 -14.77
CA ALA A 30 2.12 -17.35 -14.92
C ALA A 30 0.59 -17.57 -14.80
N GLY A 31 -0.19 -16.52 -14.50
CA GLY A 31 -1.64 -16.61 -14.30
C GLY A 31 -2.06 -17.39 -13.04
N VAL A 32 -1.14 -17.56 -12.07
CA VAL A 32 -1.36 -18.33 -10.84
C VAL A 32 -2.07 -17.50 -9.78
N ASP A 33 -1.71 -16.22 -9.66
CA ASP A 33 -2.31 -15.29 -8.70
C ASP A 33 -2.32 -13.87 -9.27
N ARG A 34 -3.14 -12.98 -8.72
CA ARG A 34 -3.20 -11.58 -9.15
C ARG A 34 -3.68 -10.66 -8.02
N PRO A 35 -3.41 -9.34 -8.10
CA PRO A 35 -4.06 -8.39 -7.23
C PRO A 35 -5.59 -8.48 -7.34
N LEU A 36 -6.26 -8.30 -6.19
CA LEU A 36 -7.71 -8.17 -6.16
C LEU A 36 -8.14 -6.87 -6.84
N THR A 37 -9.23 -6.94 -7.60
CA THR A 37 -9.94 -5.75 -8.11
C THR A 37 -10.56 -4.95 -6.96
N GLY A 38 -11.04 -3.74 -7.23
CA GLY A 38 -11.69 -2.92 -6.20
C GLY A 38 -12.85 -3.62 -5.48
N PRO A 39 -13.84 -4.19 -6.19
CA PRO A 39 -14.94 -4.92 -5.56
C PRO A 39 -14.46 -6.14 -4.76
N GLU A 40 -13.54 -6.94 -5.30
CA GLU A 40 -13.01 -8.11 -4.60
C GLU A 40 -12.26 -7.72 -3.32
N LEU A 41 -11.48 -6.63 -3.36
CA LEU A 41 -10.74 -6.14 -2.19
C LEU A 41 -11.67 -5.60 -1.10
N ARG A 42 -12.72 -4.87 -1.49
CA ARG A 42 -13.78 -4.41 -0.58
C ARG A 42 -14.43 -5.60 0.13
N ASP A 43 -14.80 -6.61 -0.63
CA ASP A 43 -15.49 -7.79 -0.11
C ASP A 43 -14.57 -8.59 0.83
N ALA A 44 -13.29 -8.74 0.46
CA ALA A 44 -12.27 -9.38 1.30
C ALA A 44 -12.06 -8.62 2.62
N TYR A 45 -11.90 -7.30 2.59
CA TYR A 45 -11.73 -6.49 3.80
C TYR A 45 -12.96 -6.55 4.70
N THR A 46 -14.16 -6.48 4.13
CA THR A 46 -15.42 -6.61 4.87
C THR A 46 -15.50 -7.98 5.56
N ALA A 47 -15.14 -9.04 4.85
CA ALA A 47 -15.08 -10.39 5.41
C ALA A 47 -14.04 -10.51 6.53
N ILE A 48 -12.85 -9.93 6.37
CA ILE A 48 -11.80 -9.91 7.39
C ILE A 48 -12.30 -9.25 8.68
N LEU A 49 -12.92 -8.07 8.59
CA LEU A 49 -13.46 -7.36 9.76
C LEU A 49 -14.56 -8.17 10.46
N ARG A 50 -15.49 -8.73 9.68
CA ARG A 50 -16.56 -9.57 10.21
C ARG A 50 -16.01 -10.79 10.95
N LEU A 51 -15.12 -11.54 10.31
CA LEU A 51 -14.56 -12.77 10.86
C LEU A 51 -13.66 -12.51 12.08
N SER A 52 -12.88 -11.43 12.06
CA SER A 52 -12.09 -10.99 13.21
C SER A 52 -12.99 -10.73 14.42
N ARG A 53 -14.08 -9.97 14.24
CA ARG A 53 -15.07 -9.70 15.32
C ARG A 53 -15.73 -10.98 15.83
N GLN A 54 -16.17 -11.87 14.93
CA GLN A 54 -16.84 -13.12 15.30
C GLN A 54 -15.96 -14.08 16.08
N THR A 55 -14.66 -14.11 15.80
CA THR A 55 -13.70 -15.03 16.43
C THR A 55 -12.91 -14.40 17.57
N GLN A 56 -13.09 -13.09 17.79
CA GLN A 56 -12.31 -12.28 18.74
C GLN A 56 -10.80 -12.31 18.49
N VAL A 57 -10.35 -12.72 17.30
CA VAL A 57 -8.94 -12.65 16.89
C VAL A 57 -8.71 -11.31 16.18
N PRO A 58 -7.85 -10.42 16.72
CA PRO A 58 -7.54 -9.13 16.13
C PRO A 58 -6.91 -9.23 14.73
N THR A 59 -7.08 -8.18 13.93
CA THR A 59 -6.43 -8.00 12.62
C THR A 59 -6.03 -6.55 12.44
N ASN A 60 -4.91 -6.32 11.76
CA ASN A 60 -4.45 -5.00 11.36
C ASN A 60 -5.42 -4.41 10.32
N THR A 61 -5.76 -3.14 10.51
CA THR A 61 -6.68 -2.38 9.65
C THR A 61 -6.03 -1.11 9.09
N ASN A 62 -4.69 -1.01 9.16
CA ASN A 62 -3.95 0.18 8.74
C ASN A 62 -3.79 0.32 7.21
N LEU A 63 -4.20 -0.67 6.41
CA LEU A 63 -4.12 -0.50 4.94
C LEU A 63 -5.07 0.61 4.48
N PRO A 64 -4.62 1.53 3.59
CA PRO A 64 -5.36 2.73 3.19
C PRO A 64 -6.85 2.56 2.95
N LEU A 65 -7.24 1.55 2.17
CA LEU A 65 -8.60 1.39 1.68
C LEU A 65 -9.59 0.85 2.74
N PHE A 66 -9.13 0.40 3.92
CA PHE A 66 -10.04 0.13 5.05
C PHE A 66 -10.84 1.38 5.46
N HIS A 67 -10.29 2.57 5.24
CA HIS A 67 -10.98 3.84 5.48
C HIS A 67 -12.29 3.98 4.70
N LEU A 68 -12.39 3.33 3.53
CA LEU A 68 -13.60 3.35 2.69
C LEU A 68 -14.69 2.38 3.18
N ILE A 69 -14.38 1.52 4.16
CA ILE A 69 -15.37 0.66 4.83
C ILE A 69 -15.85 1.31 6.13
N ASP A 70 -14.91 1.86 6.90
CA ASP A 70 -15.19 2.56 8.15
C ASP A 70 -14.18 3.72 8.29
N PRO A 71 -14.64 4.98 8.43
CA PRO A 71 -13.75 6.14 8.49
C PRO A 71 -12.73 6.10 9.63
N SER A 72 -12.98 5.32 10.69
CA SER A 72 -12.04 5.14 11.82
C SER A 72 -10.84 4.24 11.47
N LEU A 73 -10.98 3.42 10.43
CA LEU A 73 -9.96 2.47 9.97
C LEU A 73 -9.10 3.05 8.85
N GLY A 74 -8.11 2.26 8.42
CA GLY A 74 -7.15 2.65 7.39
C GLY A 74 -6.14 3.68 7.88
N ALA A 75 -4.97 3.70 7.25
CA ALA A 75 -3.96 4.72 7.49
C ALA A 75 -3.24 5.06 6.18
N HIS A 76 -2.94 6.35 6.03
CA HIS A 76 -2.16 6.85 4.91
C HIS A 76 -0.72 6.38 5.06
N GLY A 77 -0.16 5.72 4.04
CA GLY A 77 1.22 5.21 4.09
C GLY A 77 2.30 6.29 4.14
N LYS A 78 1.92 7.55 3.87
CA LYS A 78 2.73 8.80 3.87
C LYS A 78 4.14 8.57 3.27
N VAL A 79 4.15 7.83 2.16
CA VAL A 79 5.34 7.62 1.33
C VAL A 79 5.86 8.99 0.92
N GLY A 80 7.17 9.22 1.11
CA GLY A 80 7.78 10.54 0.95
C GLY A 80 7.99 11.33 2.25
N PHE A 81 7.44 10.90 3.38
CA PHE A 81 7.57 11.57 4.69
C PHE A 81 8.05 10.67 5.83
N GLN A 82 7.56 9.43 5.93
CA GLN A 82 7.65 8.64 7.17
C GLN A 82 8.86 7.73 7.30
N GLY A 83 9.68 7.57 6.27
CA GLY A 83 10.80 6.62 6.34
C GLY A 83 11.84 6.76 5.24
N LEU A 84 13.02 6.27 5.57
CA LEU A 84 14.16 6.10 4.68
C LEU A 84 14.40 4.60 4.52
N VAL A 85 14.50 4.14 3.28
CA VAL A 85 14.80 2.74 2.98
C VAL A 85 16.08 2.71 2.16
N ILE A 86 17.16 2.22 2.74
CA ILE A 86 18.44 2.06 2.06
C ILE A 86 18.73 0.56 1.98
N ASP A 87 18.99 0.04 0.79
CA ASP A 87 19.38 -1.36 0.63
C ASP A 87 20.85 -1.60 1.02
N TYR A 88 21.25 -2.87 1.10
CA TYR A 88 22.61 -3.25 1.50
C TYR A 88 23.71 -2.76 0.54
N MET A 89 23.34 -2.33 -0.66
CA MET A 89 24.26 -1.77 -1.65
C MET A 89 24.31 -0.23 -1.58
N GLY A 90 23.62 0.41 -0.64
CA GLY A 90 23.60 1.87 -0.51
C GLY A 90 22.58 2.59 -1.40
N ASN A 91 21.66 1.87 -2.06
CA ASN A 91 20.62 2.53 -2.84
C ASN A 91 19.50 3.03 -1.94
N LEU A 92 19.17 4.31 -2.00
CA LEU A 92 17.94 4.84 -1.40
C LEU A 92 16.74 4.44 -2.25
N LYS A 93 15.67 3.98 -1.60
CA LYS A 93 14.41 3.55 -2.20
C LYS A 93 13.25 4.38 -1.69
N VAL A 94 12.19 4.48 -2.49
CA VAL A 94 10.94 5.16 -2.10
C VAL A 94 10.22 4.42 -0.96
N THR A 95 10.34 3.10 -0.92
CA THR A 95 9.60 2.19 -0.04
C THR A 95 10.32 0.85 0.01
N SER A 96 10.09 0.06 1.05
CA SER A 96 10.65 -1.29 1.17
C SER A 96 9.92 -2.31 0.29
N ARG A 97 8.70 -2.02 -0.15
CA ARG A 97 7.83 -2.99 -0.83
C ARG A 97 8.00 -3.09 -2.34
N VAL A 98 8.68 -2.14 -2.98
CA VAL A 98 9.01 -2.20 -4.41
C VAL A 98 10.48 -1.88 -4.67
N GLY A 99 11.00 -2.29 -5.83
CA GLY A 99 12.40 -2.21 -6.22
C GLY A 99 12.87 -0.85 -6.75
N TYR A 100 12.03 0.18 -6.74
CA TYR A 100 12.40 1.50 -7.26
C TYR A 100 13.48 2.18 -6.41
N LYS A 101 14.59 2.51 -7.06
CA LYS A 101 15.76 3.19 -6.48
C LYS A 101 15.73 4.66 -6.89
N LEU A 102 15.93 5.54 -5.92
CA LEU A 102 16.10 6.98 -6.11
C LEU A 102 17.52 7.31 -6.57
N GLY A 103 18.50 6.56 -6.08
CA GLY A 103 19.93 6.80 -6.32
C GLY A 103 20.80 6.16 -5.24
N HIS A 104 22.12 6.33 -5.35
CA HIS A 104 23.09 5.80 -4.38
C HIS A 104 23.52 6.87 -3.37
N VAL A 105 23.32 6.59 -2.07
CA VAL A 105 23.45 7.63 -1.02
C VAL A 105 24.86 8.17 -0.83
N LEU A 106 25.90 7.36 -1.12
CA LEU A 106 27.30 7.80 -0.99
C LEU A 106 27.79 8.57 -2.22
N GLU A 107 27.11 8.47 -3.34
CA GLU A 107 27.48 9.15 -4.59
C GLU A 107 26.71 10.46 -4.75
N GLU A 108 25.39 10.42 -4.51
CA GLU A 108 24.48 11.54 -4.78
C GLU A 108 24.08 12.32 -3.53
N GLY A 109 24.29 11.72 -2.34
CA GLY A 109 23.94 12.31 -1.05
C GLY A 109 22.49 12.03 -0.64
N LEU A 110 22.31 11.59 0.62
CA LEU A 110 21.01 11.23 1.19
C LEU A 110 19.99 12.38 1.10
N GLU A 111 20.41 13.60 1.44
CA GLU A 111 19.51 14.76 1.46
C GLU A 111 19.03 15.13 0.06
N ALA A 112 19.95 15.16 -0.93
CA ALA A 112 19.63 15.45 -2.31
C ALA A 112 18.61 14.44 -2.87
N LEU A 113 18.80 13.16 -2.58
CA LEU A 113 17.86 12.11 -2.99
C LEU A 113 16.52 12.19 -2.23
N PHE A 114 16.53 12.33 -0.91
CA PHE A 114 15.30 12.28 -0.12
C PHE A 114 14.44 13.55 -0.27
N LEU A 115 15.06 14.73 -0.24
CA LEU A 115 14.37 16.03 -0.33
C LEU A 115 14.21 16.50 -1.77
N GLY A 116 15.21 16.27 -2.62
CA GLY A 116 15.29 16.83 -3.97
C GLY A 116 14.72 15.95 -5.09
N HIS A 117 14.68 14.63 -4.92
CA HIS A 117 14.27 13.74 -6.03
C HIS A 117 12.82 14.02 -6.46
N PRO A 118 12.54 14.15 -7.78
CA PRO A 118 11.22 14.55 -8.30
C PRO A 118 10.05 13.75 -7.72
N VAL A 119 10.12 12.42 -7.74
CA VAL A 119 9.03 11.57 -7.21
C VAL A 119 8.75 11.81 -5.72
N MET A 120 9.77 12.11 -4.92
CA MET A 120 9.62 12.37 -3.50
C MET A 120 8.96 13.74 -3.27
N ARG A 121 9.34 14.75 -4.06
CA ARG A 121 8.67 16.06 -4.04
C ARG A 121 7.21 15.95 -4.45
N ASP A 122 6.91 15.24 -5.53
CA ASP A 122 5.54 15.12 -6.02
C ASP A 122 4.64 14.30 -5.07
N LEU A 123 5.19 13.28 -4.40
CA LEU A 123 4.51 12.58 -3.31
C LEU A 123 4.16 13.52 -2.15
N ARG A 124 5.09 14.42 -1.77
CA ARG A 124 4.87 15.39 -0.70
C ARG A 124 3.88 16.49 -1.07
N ASP A 125 3.94 16.95 -2.32
CA ASP A 125 3.05 17.96 -2.89
C ASP A 125 1.66 17.40 -3.24
N ARG A 126 1.41 16.11 -2.99
CA ARG A 126 0.15 15.41 -3.29
C ARG A 126 -0.24 15.48 -4.77
N LYS A 127 0.74 15.54 -5.67
CA LYS A 127 0.54 15.46 -7.12
C LYS A 127 0.26 14.02 -7.55
N ILE A 128 -0.81 13.45 -7.01
CA ILE A 128 -1.24 12.08 -7.28
C ILE A 128 -2.47 12.12 -8.16
N ASP A 129 -2.35 11.60 -9.37
CA ASP A 129 -3.46 11.50 -10.30
C ASP A 129 -4.60 10.64 -9.72
N GLY A 130 -5.83 11.14 -9.83
CA GLY A 130 -7.04 10.54 -9.24
C GLY A 130 -7.13 10.57 -7.71
N CYS A 131 -6.03 10.37 -6.96
CA CYS A 131 -6.09 10.36 -5.49
C CYS A 131 -5.89 11.73 -4.84
N GLY A 132 -5.03 12.59 -5.38
CA GLY A 132 -4.65 13.88 -4.80
C GLY A 132 -5.83 14.79 -4.44
N PRO A 133 -6.84 14.98 -5.33
CA PRO A 133 -8.01 15.80 -5.02
C PRO A 133 -9.12 15.06 -4.25
N CYS A 134 -8.94 13.76 -3.93
CA CYS A 134 -9.97 12.96 -3.27
C CYS A 134 -10.21 13.42 -1.83
N VAL A 135 -11.48 13.51 -1.41
CA VAL A 135 -11.87 13.88 -0.04
C VAL A 135 -11.28 12.94 1.03
N HIS A 136 -11.00 11.69 0.66
CA HIS A 136 -10.42 10.69 1.54
C HIS A 136 -8.88 10.71 1.57
N TYR A 137 -8.23 11.59 0.81
CA TYR A 137 -6.77 11.54 0.62
C TYR A 137 -6.01 11.63 1.94
N GLU A 138 -6.42 12.46 2.90
CA GLU A 138 -5.65 12.61 4.15
C GLU A 138 -5.48 11.32 4.95
N ARG A 139 -6.54 10.50 4.99
CA ARG A 139 -6.59 9.27 5.80
C ARG A 139 -6.28 8.03 4.98
N CYS A 140 -6.77 7.96 3.75
CA CYS A 140 -6.54 6.83 2.85
C CYS A 140 -5.25 7.04 2.06
N GLY A 141 -5.25 8.01 1.14
CA GLY A 141 -4.19 8.22 0.16
C GLY A 141 -4.14 7.16 -0.93
N GLY A 142 -4.47 5.90 -0.62
CA GLY A 142 -4.28 4.73 -1.48
C GLY A 142 -2.89 4.11 -1.29
N ASP A 143 -2.71 2.90 -1.78
CA ASP A 143 -1.43 2.19 -1.73
C ASP A 143 -0.54 2.58 -2.91
N ARG A 144 0.50 3.35 -2.60
CA ARG A 144 1.49 3.79 -3.59
C ARG A 144 2.30 2.65 -4.18
N ASN A 145 2.47 1.55 -3.45
CA ASN A 145 3.17 0.36 -3.97
C ASN A 145 2.32 -0.34 -5.04
N ALA A 146 1.01 -0.48 -4.78
CA ALA A 146 0.08 -1.06 -5.76
C ALA A 146 -0.02 -0.20 -7.03
N SER A 147 -0.02 1.13 -6.87
CA SER A 147 0.04 2.08 -7.99
C SER A 147 1.30 1.88 -8.83
N PHE A 148 2.47 1.78 -8.18
CA PHE A 148 3.73 1.59 -8.87
C PHE A 148 3.81 0.26 -9.61
N THR A 149 3.43 -0.86 -9.00
CA THR A 149 3.54 -2.16 -9.69
C THR A 149 2.56 -2.27 -10.86
N ALA A 150 1.38 -1.65 -10.77
CA ALA A 150 0.40 -1.67 -11.85
C ALA A 150 0.69 -0.68 -12.99
N THR A 151 1.35 0.45 -12.70
CA THR A 151 1.45 1.57 -13.68
C THR A 151 2.87 2.06 -13.94
N GLY A 152 3.86 1.56 -13.19
CA GLY A 152 5.23 2.09 -13.18
C GLY A 152 5.38 3.44 -12.47
N SER A 153 4.32 3.96 -11.82
CA SER A 153 4.34 5.27 -11.15
C SER A 153 3.71 5.22 -9.77
N PHE A 154 4.34 5.88 -8.78
CA PHE A 154 3.74 6.11 -7.48
C PHE A 154 2.65 7.19 -7.51
N LEU A 155 2.57 7.97 -8.58
CA LEU A 155 1.77 9.19 -8.68
C LEU A 155 0.41 8.94 -9.37
N ARG A 156 -0.04 7.68 -9.46
CA ARG A 156 -1.34 7.32 -10.07
C ARG A 156 -2.33 6.86 -9.00
N LYS A 157 -3.59 6.70 -9.42
CA LYS A 157 -4.65 6.11 -8.59
C LYS A 157 -4.23 4.71 -8.14
N ASP A 158 -4.64 4.34 -6.94
CA ASP A 158 -4.55 2.95 -6.49
C ASP A 158 -5.49 2.07 -7.34
N PRO A 159 -4.98 1.04 -8.04
CA PRO A 159 -5.76 0.23 -8.97
C PRO A 159 -6.88 -0.58 -8.30
N SER A 160 -6.78 -0.86 -7.00
CA SER A 160 -7.84 -1.56 -6.26
C SER A 160 -8.75 -0.60 -5.47
N CYS A 161 -8.66 0.71 -5.71
CA CYS A 161 -9.59 1.65 -5.09
C CYS A 161 -10.98 1.52 -5.72
N TRP A 162 -12.00 1.26 -4.91
CA TRP A 162 -13.42 1.18 -5.33
C TRP A 162 -14.20 2.47 -5.07
N PHE A 163 -13.51 3.55 -4.67
CA PHE A 163 -14.13 4.86 -4.58
C PHE A 163 -14.09 5.53 -5.96
N ASP A 164 -15.27 5.86 -6.47
CA ASP A 164 -15.43 6.66 -7.66
C ASP A 164 -15.66 8.11 -7.27
N LEU A 165 -14.94 9.02 -7.94
CA LEU A 165 -15.04 10.47 -7.71
C LEU A 165 -16.32 11.08 -8.30
N VAL A 166 -17.23 10.25 -8.83
CA VAL A 166 -18.46 10.70 -9.48
C VAL A 166 -19.56 10.84 -8.43
N SER A 167 -19.73 12.06 -7.96
CA SER A 167 -21.02 12.61 -7.51
C SER A 167 -21.13 14.03 -8.05
#